data_AF-A0A7U2MWD6-F1
#
_entry.id   AF-A0A7U2MWD6-F1
#
_cell.length_a   1.000
_cell.length_b   1.000
_cell.length_c   1.000
_cell.angle_alpha   90.00
_cell.angle_beta   90.00
_cell.angle_gamma   90.00
#
_symmetry.space_group_name_H-M   'P 1'
#
loop_
_entity.id
_entity.type
_entity.pdbx_description
1 polymer ?
#
loop_
_entity_poly.entity_id
_entity_poly.type
_entity_poly.pdbx_seq_one_letter_code
_entity_poly.pdbx_strand_id
1 'polypeptide(L)'
;MEAAAKQLLSETEESGSLPLQQALDRACLDFSIALLGHSLKGDLFESTVVGFLAVLGVDAAKQTFHEPYGYTRYLSGLVKVAQMLVVERAVQMADKEEMAHSVDTLDAIWERFLPHRIQTLFGWIARLRTYGKKI
;
A
#
# COMPACT_ATOMS: atom_id res chain seq x y z
N MET A 1 -42.83 -25.93 -4.62
CA MET A 1 -41.96 -25.84 -3.42
C MET A 1 -40.46 -25.77 -3.77
N GLU A 2 -40.01 -26.30 -4.91
CA GLU A 2 -38.59 -26.23 -5.34
C GLU A 2 -38.07 -24.82 -5.68
N ALA A 3 -38.94 -23.92 -6.14
CA ALA A 3 -38.54 -22.54 -6.48
C ALA A 3 -38.14 -21.71 -5.25
N ALA A 4 -38.83 -21.90 -4.12
CA ALA A 4 -38.52 -21.21 -2.86
C ALA A 4 -37.21 -21.70 -2.22
N ALA A 5 -36.89 -23.00 -2.37
CA ALA A 5 -35.63 -23.56 -1.88
C ALA A 5 -34.41 -23.07 -2.68
N LYS A 6 -34.56 -22.84 -3.99
CA LYS A 6 -33.50 -22.24 -4.82
C LYS A 6 -33.24 -20.77 -4.53
N GLN A 7 -34.28 -19.99 -4.20
CA GLN A 7 -34.12 -18.58 -3.81
C GLN A 7 -33.41 -18.43 -2.45
N LEU A 8 -33.74 -19.28 -1.46
CA LEU A 8 -33.06 -19.25 -0.16
C LEU A 8 -31.58 -19.67 -0.25
N LEU A 9 -31.24 -20.58 -1.16
CA LEU A 9 -29.83 -20.96 -1.40
C LEU A 9 -29.05 -19.87 -2.15
N SER A 10 -29.66 -19.14 -3.10
CA SER A 10 -28.98 -18.02 -3.76
C SER A 10 -28.79 -16.79 -2.86
N GLU A 11 -29.73 -16.52 -1.95
CA GLU A 11 -29.62 -15.40 -1.00
C GLU A 11 -28.57 -15.66 0.09
N THR A 12 -28.31 -16.94 0.42
CA THR A 12 -27.32 -17.32 1.43
C THR A 12 -25.87 -17.25 0.90
N GLU A 13 -25.65 -17.47 -0.41
CA GLU A 13 -24.30 -17.39 -1.00
C GLU A 13 -23.86 -15.96 -1.35
N GLU A 14 -24.79 -15.06 -1.69
CA GLU A 14 -24.48 -13.64 -1.96
C GLU A 14 -24.20 -12.82 -0.69
N SER A 15 -24.88 -13.10 0.43
CA SER A 15 -24.63 -12.39 1.70
C SER A 15 -23.38 -12.86 2.45
N GLY A 16 -22.85 -14.05 2.15
CA GLY A 16 -21.63 -14.58 2.77
C GLY A 16 -20.33 -14.11 2.12
N SER A 17 -20.36 -13.68 0.85
CA SER A 17 -19.19 -13.25 0.08
C SER A 17 -18.76 -11.81 0.41
N LEU A 18 -19.72 -10.91 0.61
CA LEU A 18 -19.48 -9.50 0.99
C LEU A 18 -18.67 -9.34 2.30
N PRO A 19 -19.00 -9.99 3.43
CA PRO A 19 -18.24 -9.83 4.67
C PRO A 19 -16.85 -10.47 4.60
N LEU A 20 -16.69 -11.56 3.85
CA LEU A 20 -15.37 -12.18 3.63
C LEU A 20 -14.48 -11.28 2.77
N GLN A 21 -15.02 -10.71 1.70
CA GLN A 21 -14.29 -9.80 0.83
C GLN A 21 -13.89 -8.52 1.57
N GLN A 22 -14.79 -7.93 2.36
CA GLN A 22 -14.47 -6.77 3.19
C GLN A 22 -13.38 -7.08 4.24
N ALA A 23 -13.41 -8.27 4.83
CA ALA A 23 -12.37 -8.70 5.76
C ALA A 23 -11.02 -8.88 5.07
N LEU A 24 -11.02 -9.45 3.86
CA LEU A 24 -9.83 -9.61 3.04
C LEU A 24 -9.25 -8.25 2.62
N ASP A 25 -10.08 -7.34 2.11
CA ASP A 25 -9.67 -6.00 1.70
C ASP A 25 -9.05 -5.24 2.87
N ARG A 26 -9.66 -5.33 4.06
CA ARG A 26 -9.11 -4.73 5.27
C ARG A 26 -7.77 -5.35 5.69
N ALA A 27 -7.64 -6.67 5.63
CA ALA A 27 -6.38 -7.35 5.92
C ALA A 27 -5.28 -6.97 4.93
N CYS A 28 -5.61 -6.85 3.64
CA CYS A 28 -4.71 -6.38 2.59
C CYS A 28 -4.26 -4.94 2.83
N LEU A 29 -5.18 -4.05 3.23
CA LEU A 29 -4.85 -2.66 3.56
C LEU A 29 -3.94 -2.58 4.79
N ASP A 30 -4.26 -3.32 5.86
CA ASP A 30 -3.46 -3.37 7.08
C ASP A 30 -2.05 -3.90 6.80
N PHE A 31 -1.94 -4.97 6.02
CA PHE A 31 -0.66 -5.52 5.58
C PHE A 31 0.14 -4.49 4.76
N SER A 32 -0.50 -3.83 3.79
CA SER A 32 0.16 -2.85 2.92
C SER A 32 0.70 -1.66 3.71
N ILE A 33 -0.04 -1.18 4.71
CA ILE A 33 0.37 -0.08 5.59
C ILE A 33 1.52 -0.52 6.50
N ALA A 34 1.46 -1.73 7.05
CA ALA A 34 2.54 -2.29 7.84
C ALA A 34 3.82 -2.44 7.00
N LEU A 35 3.70 -2.90 5.75
CA LEU A 35 4.80 -3.03 4.80
C LEU A 35 5.45 -1.68 4.47
N LEU A 36 4.64 -0.65 4.21
CA LEU A 36 5.13 0.71 3.97
C LEU A 36 5.86 1.30 5.19
N GLY A 37 5.46 0.87 6.39
CA GLY A 37 5.95 1.37 7.67
C GLY A 37 7.11 0.56 8.22
N HIS A 38 7.40 -0.57 7.58
CA HIS A 38 8.49 -1.45 7.95
C HIS A 38 9.82 -0.68 7.90
N SER A 39 10.57 -0.78 9.00
CA SER A 39 11.87 -0.14 9.12
C SER A 39 12.91 -1.01 8.42
N LEU A 40 13.57 -0.44 7.41
CA LEU A 40 14.74 -0.99 6.75
C LEU A 40 15.96 -0.80 7.68
N LYS A 41 16.02 -1.57 8.77
CA LYS A 41 17.16 -1.65 9.68
C LYS A 41 17.99 -2.89 9.33
N GLY A 42 19.32 -2.78 9.41
CA GLY A 42 20.25 -3.87 9.08
C GLY A 42 20.81 -3.76 7.66
N ASP A 43 21.19 -4.89 7.06
CA ASP A 43 21.64 -4.93 5.67
C ASP A 43 20.45 -4.71 4.73
N LEU A 44 20.55 -3.65 3.91
CA LEU A 44 19.51 -3.29 2.94
C LEU A 44 19.31 -4.37 1.88
N PHE A 45 20.34 -5.17 1.60
CA PHE A 45 20.28 -6.25 0.62
C PHE A 45 19.50 -7.47 1.11
N GLU A 46 19.30 -7.61 2.43
CA GLU A 46 18.45 -8.66 3.01
C GLU A 46 16.96 -8.28 2.99
N SER A 47 16.64 -7.01 2.73
CA SER A 47 15.25 -6.56 2.65
C SER A 47 14.59 -7.05 1.35
N THR A 48 13.64 -7.98 1.48
CA THR A 48 12.80 -8.44 0.36
C THR A 48 12.14 -7.28 -0.39
N VAL A 49 11.79 -6.22 0.33
CA VAL A 49 11.17 -5.03 -0.25
C VAL A 49 12.16 -4.24 -1.10
N VAL A 50 13.41 -4.10 -0.66
CA VAL A 50 14.48 -3.49 -1.47
C VAL A 50 14.79 -4.36 -2.69
N GLY A 51 14.81 -5.69 -2.52
CA GLY A 51 14.91 -6.64 -3.63
C GLY A 51 13.78 -6.48 -4.65
N PHE A 52 12.54 -6.35 -4.21
CA PHE A 52 11.39 -6.06 -5.08
C PHE A 52 11.56 -4.74 -5.84
N LEU A 53 11.99 -3.68 -5.15
CA LEU A 53 12.29 -2.40 -5.81
C LEU A 53 13.41 -2.52 -6.85
N ALA A 54 14.45 -3.30 -6.56
CA ALA A 54 15.54 -3.56 -7.50
C ALA A 54 15.05 -4.31 -8.75
N VAL A 55 14.19 -5.31 -8.58
CA VAL A 55 13.56 -6.05 -9.69
C VAL A 55 12.67 -5.15 -10.53
N LEU A 56 11.93 -4.21 -9.93
CA LEU A 56 11.18 -3.19 -10.68
C LEU A 56 12.07 -2.27 -11.52
N GLY A 57 13.37 -2.22 -11.24
CA GLY A 57 14.35 -1.49 -12.04
C GLY A 57 14.80 -2.24 -13.29
N VAL A 58 14.45 -3.52 -13.43
CA VAL A 58 14.86 -4.37 -14.55
C VAL A 58 13.86 -4.24 -15.71
N ASP A 59 14.38 -3.87 -16.88
CA ASP A 59 13.68 -3.93 -18.15
C ASP A 59 13.81 -5.34 -18.72
N ALA A 60 12.81 -6.19 -18.47
CA ALA A 60 12.80 -7.58 -18.92
C ALA A 60 12.82 -7.71 -20.46
N ALA A 61 12.31 -6.72 -21.20
CA ALA A 61 12.30 -6.76 -22.65
C ALA A 61 13.69 -6.49 -23.24
N LYS A 62 14.40 -5.52 -22.65
CA LYS A 62 15.76 -5.17 -23.08
C LYS A 62 16.86 -5.99 -22.40
N GLN A 63 16.51 -6.78 -21.37
CA GLN A 63 17.46 -7.50 -20.52
C GLN A 63 18.50 -6.55 -19.88
N THR A 64 18.10 -5.31 -19.61
CA THR A 64 18.94 -4.26 -18.99
C THR A 64 18.19 -3.59 -17.85
N PHE A 65 18.80 -2.62 -17.16
CA PHE A 65 18.07 -1.75 -16.24
C PHE A 65 17.32 -0.65 -16.99
N HIS A 66 16.20 -0.20 -16.43
CA HIS A 66 15.53 1.01 -16.88
C HIS A 66 16.44 2.22 -16.71
N GLU A 67 16.37 3.15 -17.67
CA GLU A 67 16.99 4.47 -17.52
C GLU A 67 16.41 5.18 -16.28
N PRO A 68 17.19 6.07 -15.63
CA PRO A 68 16.78 6.74 -14.39
C PRO A 68 15.38 7.38 -14.47
N TYR A 69 15.05 8.00 -15.60
CA TYR A 69 13.73 8.59 -15.83
C TYR A 69 12.61 7.53 -15.91
N GLY A 70 12.87 6.42 -16.60
CA GLY A 70 11.94 5.28 -16.71
C GLY A 70 11.66 4.64 -15.35
N TYR A 71 12.71 4.38 -14.56
CA TYR A 71 12.57 3.82 -13.22
C TYR A 71 11.87 4.79 -12.25
N THR A 72 12.12 6.09 -12.38
CA THR A 72 11.46 7.13 -11.57
C THR A 72 9.94 7.14 -11.74
N ARG A 73 9.42 6.71 -12.91
CA ARG A 73 7.98 6.55 -13.13
C ARG A 73 7.36 5.51 -12.21
N TYR A 74 8.00 4.35 -12.08
CA TYR A 74 7.55 3.27 -11.19
C TYR A 74 7.62 3.69 -9.72
N LEU A 75 8.73 4.31 -9.31
CA LEU A 75 8.88 4.84 -7.96
C LEU A 75 7.80 5.89 -7.64
N SER A 76 7.49 6.78 -8.58
CA SER A 76 6.44 7.78 -8.42
C SER A 76 5.05 7.14 -8.32
N GLY A 77 4.80 6.07 -9.08
CA GLY A 77 3.59 5.27 -8.97
C GLY A 77 3.44 4.66 -7.58
N LEU A 78 4.50 4.01 -7.07
CA LEU A 78 4.52 3.43 -5.72
C LEU A 78 4.27 4.47 -4.63
N VAL A 79 4.88 5.65 -4.72
CA VAL A 79 4.61 6.75 -3.77
C VAL A 79 3.14 7.14 -3.78
N LYS A 80 2.54 7.30 -4.97
CA LYS A 80 1.13 7.66 -5.09
C LYS A 80 0.20 6.58 -4.54
N VAL A 81 0.47 5.31 -4.85
CA VAL A 81 -0.31 4.18 -4.30
C VAL A 81 -0.20 4.16 -2.78
N ALA A 82 1.00 4.32 -2.23
CA ALA A 82 1.20 4.40 -0.79
C ALA A 82 0.42 5.56 -0.15
N GLN A 83 0.41 6.74 -0.78
CA GLN A 83 -0.39 7.88 -0.33
C GLN A 83 -1.89 7.56 -0.34
N MET A 84 -2.40 6.94 -1.41
CA MET A 84 -3.81 6.57 -1.52
C MET A 84 -4.22 5.54 -0.47
N LEU A 85 -3.38 4.54 -0.18
CA LEU A 85 -3.64 3.54 0.87
C LEU A 85 -3.69 4.16 2.27
N VAL A 86 -2.82 5.13 2.54
CA VAL A 86 -2.85 5.89 3.81
C VAL A 86 -4.13 6.72 3.93
N VAL A 87 -4.56 7.36 2.83
CA VAL A 87 -5.83 8.09 2.78
C VAL A 87 -7.02 7.16 3.02
N GLU A 88 -7.05 6.00 2.35
CA GLU A 88 -8.11 5.00 2.53
C GLU A 88 -8.20 4.54 3.99
N ARG A 89 -7.05 4.30 4.64
CA ARG A 89 -7.04 3.94 6.06
C ARG A 89 -7.58 5.06 6.95
N ALA A 90 -7.22 6.30 6.66
CA ALA A 90 -7.72 7.43 7.42
C ALA A 90 -9.24 7.58 7.28
N VAL A 91 -9.79 7.39 6.08
CA VAL A 91 -11.24 7.35 5.85
C VAL A 91 -11.89 6.20 6.64
N GLN A 92 -11.34 4.98 6.56
CA GLN A 92 -11.85 3.84 7.32
C GLN A 92 -11.75 3.98 8.85
N MET A 93 -10.89 4.87 9.35
CA MET A 93 -10.78 5.20 10.77
C MET A 93 -11.77 6.30 11.15
N ALA A 94 -11.89 7.35 10.32
CA ALA A 94 -12.87 8.41 10.49
C ALA A 94 -14.32 7.89 10.48
N ASP A 95 -14.63 6.93 9.61
CA ASP A 95 -15.95 6.28 9.55
C ASP A 95 -16.25 5.42 10.79
N LYS A 96 -15.23 4.93 11.49
CA LYS A 96 -15.39 4.11 12.71
C LYS A 96 -15.41 4.93 14.00
N GLU A 97 -14.80 6.11 13.99
CA GLU A 97 -14.62 6.95 15.19
C GLU A 97 -15.61 8.11 15.30
N GLU A 98 -16.67 8.17 14.47
CA GLU A 98 -17.74 9.17 14.49
C GLU A 98 -17.31 10.55 15.05
N MET A 99 -16.74 11.37 14.16
CA MET A 99 -16.37 12.79 14.35
C MET A 99 -15.05 13.08 15.11
N ALA A 100 -13.92 12.67 14.53
CA ALA A 100 -12.66 13.42 14.64
C ALA A 100 -12.10 13.66 13.24
N HIS A 101 -11.57 14.85 12.97
CA HIS A 101 -11.20 15.31 11.63
C HIS A 101 -10.28 14.31 10.93
N SER A 102 -10.65 13.88 9.72
CA SER A 102 -9.87 12.94 8.87
C SER A 102 -8.40 13.36 8.68
N VAL A 103 -8.11 14.65 8.82
CA VAL A 103 -6.77 15.23 8.73
C VAL A 103 -5.91 14.86 9.95
N ASP A 104 -6.47 14.85 11.16
CA ASP A 104 -5.74 14.52 12.39
C ASP A 104 -5.42 13.01 12.45
N THR A 105 -6.30 12.16 11.93
CA THR A 105 -6.06 10.72 11.76
C THR A 105 -5.01 10.44 10.69
N LEU A 106 -5.04 11.20 9.60
CA LEU A 106 -3.98 11.21 8.59
C LEU A 106 -2.65 11.58 9.23
N ASP A 107 -2.58 12.69 9.97
CA ASP A 107 -1.37 13.17 10.61
C ASP A 107 -0.86 12.19 11.66
N ALA A 108 -1.73 11.53 12.43
CA ALA A 108 -1.32 10.47 13.37
C ALA A 108 -0.73 9.23 12.65
N ILE A 109 -1.33 8.82 11.52
CA ILE A 109 -0.80 7.74 10.70
C ILE A 109 0.56 8.16 10.14
N TRP A 110 0.65 9.37 9.56
CA TRP A 110 1.87 9.95 9.04
C TRP A 110 2.95 10.12 10.12
N GLU A 111 2.61 10.54 11.33
CA GLU A 111 3.51 10.66 12.48
C GLU A 111 4.08 9.32 12.94
N ARG A 112 3.45 8.19 12.61
CA ARG A 112 4.07 6.86 12.76
C ARG A 112 5.16 6.60 11.71
N PHE A 113 5.01 7.16 10.51
CA PHE A 113 5.98 7.05 9.40
C PHE A 113 7.08 8.13 9.42
N LEU A 114 6.77 9.33 9.93
CA LEU A 114 7.60 10.54 9.88
C LEU A 114 8.88 10.52 10.73
N PRO A 115 8.92 10.03 11.99
CA PRO A 115 10.14 10.01 12.79
C PRO A 115 11.20 9.08 12.20
N HIS A 116 10.81 8.17 11.31
CA HIS A 116 11.70 7.25 10.60
C HIS A 116 11.79 7.53 9.10
N ARG A 117 11.55 8.76 8.63
CA ARG A 117 11.57 9.13 7.18
C ARG A 117 12.86 8.78 6.42
N ILE A 118 13.91 8.35 7.11
CA ILE A 118 15.19 7.89 6.54
C ILE A 118 15.30 6.35 6.51
N GLN A 119 14.53 5.64 7.33
CA GLN A 119 14.58 4.19 7.50
C GLN A 119 13.30 3.46 7.06
N THR A 120 12.19 4.15 6.79
CA THR A 120 10.98 3.50 6.24
C THR A 120 11.09 3.31 4.73
N LEU A 121 10.42 2.28 4.21
CA LEU A 121 10.29 2.04 2.77
C LEU A 121 9.81 3.28 2.02
N PHE A 122 8.76 3.93 2.53
CA PHE A 122 8.22 5.14 1.92
C PHE A 122 9.25 6.27 1.85
N GLY A 123 10.03 6.45 2.92
CA GLY A 123 11.13 7.41 2.97
C GLY A 123 12.21 7.15 1.91
N TRP A 124 12.56 5.88 1.70
CA TRP A 124 13.52 5.46 0.69
C TRP A 124 13.02 5.70 -0.74
N ILE A 125 11.79 5.28 -1.06
CA ILE A 125 11.20 5.47 -2.40
C ILE A 125 11.09 6.97 -2.73
N ALA A 126 10.65 7.79 -1.76
CA ALA A 126 10.56 9.25 -1.95
C ALA A 126 11.92 9.89 -2.24
N ARG A 127 12.99 9.41 -1.58
CA ARG A 127 14.35 9.92 -1.76
C ARG A 127 14.96 9.48 -3.10
N LEU A 128 14.78 8.22 -3.49
CA LEU A 128 15.20 7.72 -4.80
C LEU A 128 14.54 8.53 -5.93
N ARG A 129 13.25 8.85 -5.81
CA ARG A 129 12.55 9.73 -6.74
C ARG A 129 13.17 11.14 -6.79
N THR A 130 13.52 11.73 -5.65
CA THR A 130 14.17 13.06 -5.66
C THR A 130 15.58 13.02 -6.23
N TYR A 131 16.29 11.91 -6.09
CA TYR A 131 17.61 11.72 -6.70
C TYR A 131 17.49 11.61 -8.23
N GLY A 132 16.58 10.78 -8.74
CA GLY A 132 16.35 10.63 -10.19
C GLY A 132 15.87 11.89 -10.91
N LYS A 133 15.37 12.91 -10.20
CA LYS A 133 15.02 14.22 -10.77
C LYS A 133 16.19 15.19 -10.90
N LYS A 134 17.33 14.88 -10.25
CA LYS A 134 18.53 15.73 -10.25
C LYS A 134 19.57 15.32 -11.29
N ILE A 135 19.35 14.19 -11.96
CA ILE A 135 20.16 13.63 -13.04
C ILE A 135 19.42 13.93 -14.35
#